data_AF-A0A8T4GXQ0-F1
#
_entry.id   AF-A0A8T4GXQ0-F1
#
_cell.length_a   1.000
_cell.length_b   1.000
_cell.length_c   1.000
_cell.angle_alpha   90.00
_cell.angle_beta   90.00
_cell.angle_gamma   90.00
#
_symmetry.space_group_name_H-M   'P 1'
#
loop_
_entity.id
_entity.type
_entity.pdbx_description
1 polymer ?
#
loop_
_entity_poly.entity_id
_entity_poly.type
_entity_poly.pdbx_seq_one_letter_code
_entity_poly.pdbx_strand_id
1 'polypeptide(L)'
;MGDTPTADVDQIPWKTAPEHAEEAMRDLDISEGSDLWEDVQRLATQYGLEEPLEDFDPSPSSLAAGSIYLACLIHNAKRNQSTVAAATGVSTVAIRNSYHAIAEAEGIPLSRAGSRRSPENDDPGDGESRDSRLVSGFLRNPFRQEGSQ
;
A
#
# COMPACT_ATOMS: atom_id res chain seq x y z
N MET A 1 16.38 -13.70 23.34
CA MET A 1 15.07 -13.28 22.82
C MET A 1 14.94 -11.79 23.08
N GLY A 2 15.22 -10.97 22.06
CA GLY A 2 15.10 -9.51 22.16
C GLY A 2 13.78 -9.13 21.51
N ASP A 3 12.89 -8.57 22.32
CA ASP A 3 11.63 -7.98 21.92
C ASP A 3 11.89 -6.94 20.81
N THR A 4 11.35 -7.18 19.61
CA THR A 4 11.41 -6.23 18.51
C THR A 4 10.63 -5.00 18.92
N PRO A 5 11.16 -3.77 18.78
CA PRO A 5 10.35 -2.58 19.01
C PRO A 5 9.22 -2.56 17.98
N THR A 6 8.02 -2.92 18.41
CA THR A 6 6.79 -2.55 17.71
C THR A 6 6.84 -1.04 17.61
N ALA A 7 7.03 -0.54 16.39
CA ALA A 7 6.99 0.89 16.11
C ALA A 7 5.75 1.46 16.79
N ASP A 8 5.94 2.57 17.50
CA ASP A 8 4.91 3.30 18.22
C ASP A 8 3.82 3.73 17.23
N VAL A 9 2.84 2.86 16.99
CA VAL A 9 1.72 3.04 16.05
C VAL A 9 0.75 4.15 16.50
N ASP A 10 0.98 4.70 17.69
CA ASP A 10 0.20 5.76 18.35
C ASP A 10 0.71 7.18 17.99
N GLN A 11 1.88 7.31 17.34
CA GLN A 11 2.54 8.60 17.11
C GLN A 11 2.28 9.26 15.76
N ILE A 12 1.15 8.96 15.13
CA ILE A 12 0.82 9.55 13.84
C ILE A 12 -0.48 10.38 13.94
N PRO A 13 -0.52 11.64 13.44
CA PRO A 13 -1.44 12.68 13.93
C PRO A 13 -2.85 12.62 13.33
N TRP A 14 -3.38 11.44 13.02
CA TRP A 14 -4.71 11.29 12.44
C TRP A 14 -5.74 11.08 13.55
N LYS A 15 -6.85 11.81 13.45
CA LYS A 15 -7.90 11.78 14.47
C LYS A 15 -8.91 10.65 14.24
N THR A 16 -9.05 10.17 13.00
CA THR A 16 -10.07 9.19 12.61
C THR A 16 -9.61 8.24 11.50
N ALA A 17 -10.25 7.06 11.41
CA ALA A 17 -9.98 6.08 10.36
C ALA A 17 -10.19 6.60 8.91
N PRO A 18 -11.25 7.37 8.57
CA PRO A 18 -11.41 7.90 7.22
C PRO A 18 -10.35 8.94 6.83
N GLU A 19 -9.84 9.73 7.78
CA GLU A 19 -8.71 10.64 7.51
C GLU A 19 -7.43 9.86 7.19
N HIS A 20 -7.17 8.78 7.92
CA HIS A 20 -6.03 7.91 7.65
C HIS A 20 -6.15 7.20 6.31
N ALA A 21 -7.36 6.75 5.98
CA ALA A 21 -7.62 6.08 4.72
C ALA A 21 -7.42 7.01 3.52
N GLU A 22 -7.86 8.27 3.61
CA GLU A 22 -7.64 9.29 2.58
C GLU A 22 -6.16 9.45 2.24
N GLU A 23 -5.31 9.67 3.24
CA GLU A 23 -3.86 9.86 3.04
C GLU A 23 -3.20 8.60 2.47
N ALA A 24 -3.52 7.42 3.02
CA ALA A 24 -2.98 6.17 2.52
C ALA A 24 -3.43 5.88 1.08
N MET A 25 -4.66 6.25 0.70
CA MET A 25 -5.13 6.11 -0.68
C MET A 25 -4.40 7.06 -1.64
N ARG A 26 -4.07 8.28 -1.20
CA ARG A 26 -3.21 9.21 -1.97
C ARG A 26 -1.82 8.61 -2.21
N ASP A 27 -1.19 8.03 -1.19
CA ASP A 27 0.10 7.32 -1.32
C ASP A 27 0.03 6.11 -2.26
N LEU A 28 -1.13 5.45 -2.31
CA LEU A 28 -1.38 4.31 -3.19
C LEU A 28 -1.74 4.71 -4.63
N ASP A 29 -1.79 6.00 -4.96
CA ASP A 29 -2.25 6.50 -6.27
C ASP A 29 -3.66 6.00 -6.61
N ILE A 30 -4.56 5.98 -5.61
CA ILE A 30 -5.98 5.70 -5.80
C ILE A 30 -6.68 7.03 -6.10
N SER A 31 -7.31 7.12 -7.26
CA SER A 31 -8.02 8.33 -7.68
C SER A 31 -9.19 8.67 -6.75
N GLU A 32 -9.17 9.91 -6.24
CA GLU A 32 -10.27 10.50 -5.48
C GLU A 32 -11.56 10.50 -6.32
N GLY A 33 -12.68 10.09 -5.71
CA GLY A 33 -13.99 10.00 -6.37
C GLY A 33 -14.19 8.77 -7.27
N SER A 34 -13.26 7.79 -7.26
CA SER A 34 -13.51 6.47 -7.84
C SER A 34 -14.42 5.63 -6.95
N ASP A 35 -15.12 4.63 -7.51
CA ASP A 35 -15.98 3.73 -6.72
C ASP A 35 -15.19 3.05 -5.58
N LEU A 36 -13.90 2.72 -5.83
CA LEU A 36 -13.01 2.17 -4.82
C LEU A 36 -12.75 3.16 -3.69
N TRP A 37 -12.48 4.43 -4.02
CA TRP A 37 -12.26 5.49 -3.03
C TRP A 37 -13.50 5.69 -2.14
N GLU A 38 -14.68 5.76 -2.75
CA GLU A 38 -15.94 5.95 -2.03
C GLU A 38 -16.25 4.77 -1.11
N ASP A 39 -16.03 3.53 -1.56
CA ASP A 39 -16.21 2.35 -0.72
C ASP A 39 -15.21 2.31 0.45
N VAL A 40 -13.96 2.73 0.25
CA VAL A 40 -12.99 2.84 1.34
C VAL A 40 -13.47 3.83 2.39
N GLN A 41 -13.87 5.04 1.99
CA GLN A 41 -14.33 6.07 2.92
C GLN A 41 -15.61 5.63 3.65
N ARG A 42 -16.53 4.95 2.96
CA ARG A 42 -17.73 4.36 3.56
C ARG A 42 -17.37 3.36 4.64
N LEU A 43 -16.52 2.37 4.32
CA LEU A 43 -16.11 1.33 5.26
C LEU A 43 -15.35 1.93 6.45
N ALA A 44 -14.39 2.83 6.20
CA ALA A 44 -13.59 3.46 7.24
C ALA A 44 -14.45 4.34 8.18
N THR A 45 -15.47 5.01 7.65
CA THR A 45 -16.42 5.81 8.44
C THR A 45 -17.33 4.90 9.27
N GLN A 46 -17.90 3.86 8.65
CA GLN A 46 -18.86 2.96 9.29
C GLN A 46 -18.24 2.21 10.46
N TYR A 47 -17.02 1.69 10.29
CA TYR A 47 -16.34 0.88 11.31
C TYR A 47 -15.36 1.67 12.17
N GLY A 48 -15.06 2.93 11.82
CA GLY A 48 -14.17 3.82 12.57
C GLY A 48 -14.84 4.73 13.60
N LEU A 49 -16.18 4.72 13.68
CA LEU A 49 -16.95 5.62 14.54
C LEU A 49 -17.88 4.92 15.53
N GLU A 50 -18.18 3.62 15.34
CA GLU A 50 -19.09 2.87 16.19
C GLU A 50 -18.36 1.70 16.87
N GLU A 51 -18.77 1.41 18.11
CA GLU A 51 -18.21 0.46 19.08
C GLU A 51 -17.23 -0.61 18.52
N PRO A 52 -16.05 -0.81 19.16
CA PRO A 52 -15.05 -1.77 18.71
C PRO A 52 -15.64 -3.11 18.33
N LEU A 53 -15.27 -3.63 17.16
CA LEU A 53 -15.48 -5.03 16.83
C LEU A 53 -14.79 -5.89 17.91
N GLU A 54 -15.52 -6.85 18.46
CA GLU A 54 -15.00 -7.72 19.52
C GLU A 54 -13.71 -8.45 19.05
N ASP A 55 -12.78 -8.68 19.98
CA ASP A 55 -11.49 -9.38 19.77
C ASP A 55 -10.42 -8.69 18.88
N PHE A 56 -10.57 -7.41 18.54
CA PHE A 56 -9.57 -6.66 17.77
C PHE A 56 -9.34 -5.24 18.31
N ASP A 57 -8.12 -4.70 18.13
CA ASP A 57 -7.78 -3.31 18.51
C ASP A 57 -8.13 -2.36 17.35
N PRO A 58 -9.21 -1.56 17.44
CA PRO A 58 -9.72 -0.74 16.35
C PRO A 58 -8.90 0.56 16.18
N SER A 59 -7.57 0.47 16.15
CA SER A 59 -6.76 1.67 15.92
C SER A 59 -7.15 2.27 14.55
N PRO A 60 -7.25 3.60 14.41
CA PRO A 60 -7.64 4.26 13.16
C PRO A 60 -6.85 3.77 11.95
N SER A 61 -5.55 3.56 12.13
CA SER A 61 -4.62 3.06 11.11
C SER A 61 -4.98 1.65 10.64
N SER A 62 -5.34 0.76 11.57
CA SER A 62 -5.65 -0.64 11.25
C SER A 62 -6.99 -0.77 10.53
N LEU A 63 -8.00 -0.03 11.00
CA LEU A 63 -9.31 0.04 10.34
C LEU A 63 -9.20 0.60 8.93
N ALA A 64 -8.48 1.72 8.76
CA ALA A 64 -8.22 2.28 7.44
C ALA A 64 -7.54 1.27 6.50
N ALA A 65 -6.51 0.56 7.00
CA ALA A 65 -5.81 -0.44 6.21
C ALA A 65 -6.71 -1.64 5.84
N GLY A 66 -7.58 -2.07 6.76
CA GLY A 66 -8.59 -3.10 6.53
C GLY A 66 -9.62 -2.68 5.47
N SER A 67 -10.15 -1.46 5.57
CA SER A 67 -11.09 -0.88 4.61
C SER A 67 -10.49 -0.77 3.21
N ILE A 68 -9.24 -0.26 3.10
CA ILE A 68 -8.51 -0.17 1.82
C ILE A 68 -8.37 -1.55 1.19
N TYR A 69 -7.87 -2.52 1.96
CA TYR A 69 -7.61 -3.85 1.41
C TYR A 69 -8.92 -4.56 1.02
N LEU A 70 -9.96 -4.47 1.84
CA LEU A 70 -11.27 -5.05 1.52
C LEU A 70 -11.88 -4.43 0.27
N ALA A 71 -11.88 -3.10 0.14
CA ALA A 71 -12.37 -2.42 -1.05
C ALA A 71 -11.57 -2.85 -2.30
N CYS A 72 -10.24 -2.96 -2.19
CA CYS A 72 -9.42 -3.49 -3.28
C CYS A 72 -9.86 -4.91 -3.70
N LEU A 73 -10.19 -5.78 -2.75
CA LEU A 73 -10.68 -7.12 -3.05
C LEU A 73 -12.06 -7.09 -3.75
N ILE A 74 -12.98 -6.24 -3.30
CA ILE A 74 -14.33 -6.07 -3.89
C ILE A 74 -14.22 -5.58 -5.34
N HIS A 75 -13.38 -4.57 -5.57
CA HIS A 75 -13.16 -3.93 -6.87
C HIS A 75 -12.15 -4.65 -7.77
N ASN A 76 -11.58 -5.77 -7.31
CA ASN A 76 -10.53 -6.52 -8.00
C ASN A 76 -9.29 -5.67 -8.35
N ALA A 77 -9.00 -4.65 -7.53
CA ALA A 77 -7.81 -3.83 -7.65
C ALA A 77 -6.61 -4.60 -7.11
N LYS A 78 -5.58 -4.79 -7.96
CA LYS A 78 -4.36 -5.50 -7.58
C LYS A 78 -3.50 -4.65 -6.66
N ARG A 79 -3.72 -4.75 -5.34
CA ARG A 79 -2.85 -4.16 -4.32
C ARG A 79 -2.41 -5.20 -3.31
N ASN A 80 -1.09 -5.35 -3.17
CA ASN A 80 -0.52 -6.31 -2.24
C ASN A 80 -0.66 -5.80 -0.79
N GLN A 81 -0.86 -6.72 0.16
CA GLN A 81 -0.95 -6.37 1.60
C GLN A 81 0.28 -5.59 2.08
N SER A 82 1.47 -5.91 1.55
CA SER A 82 2.71 -5.19 1.87
C SER A 82 2.69 -3.73 1.41
N THR A 83 2.05 -3.43 0.27
CA THR A 83 1.91 -2.06 -0.23
C THR A 83 0.95 -1.27 0.66
N VAL A 84 -0.18 -1.88 1.04
CA VAL A 84 -1.13 -1.26 1.97
C VAL A 84 -0.51 -1.06 3.34
N ALA A 85 0.27 -2.03 3.84
CA ALA A 85 1.00 -1.95 5.10
C ALA A 85 1.98 -0.78 5.12
N ALA A 86 2.73 -0.60 4.03
CA ALA A 86 3.66 0.52 3.90
C ALA A 86 2.93 1.88 3.91
N ALA A 87 1.81 2.00 3.17
CA ALA A 87 1.04 3.24 3.09
C ALA A 87 0.33 3.60 4.42
N THR A 88 -0.02 2.60 5.22
CA THR A 88 -0.82 2.80 6.45
C THR A 88 -0.01 2.71 7.74
N GLY A 89 1.25 2.28 7.67
CA GLY A 89 2.14 2.14 8.83
C GLY A 89 1.79 0.97 9.76
N VAL A 90 0.95 0.02 9.31
CA VAL A 90 0.56 -1.15 10.12
C VAL A 90 1.15 -2.45 9.57
N SER A 91 1.16 -3.49 10.41
CA SER A 91 1.60 -4.82 9.97
C SER A 91 0.59 -5.49 9.03
N THR A 92 1.05 -6.40 8.17
CA THR A 92 0.17 -7.21 7.33
C THR A 92 -0.78 -8.11 8.14
N VAL A 93 -0.39 -8.49 9.36
CA VAL A 93 -1.26 -9.22 10.30
C VAL A 93 -2.41 -8.33 10.76
N ALA A 94 -2.14 -7.06 11.10
CA ALA A 94 -3.18 -6.10 11.46
C ALA A 94 -4.15 -5.85 10.31
N ILE A 95 -3.65 -5.72 9.07
CA ILE A 95 -4.48 -5.64 7.87
C ILE A 95 -5.39 -6.87 7.78
N ARG A 96 -4.81 -8.06 7.94
CA ARG A 96 -5.55 -9.32 7.84
C ARG A 96 -6.70 -9.40 8.84
N ASN A 97 -6.43 -9.08 10.10
CA ASN A 97 -7.45 -9.13 11.13
C ASN A 97 -8.55 -8.09 10.87
N SER A 98 -8.16 -6.88 10.49
CA SER A 98 -9.09 -5.77 10.24
C SER A 98 -10.02 -6.05 9.06
N TYR A 99 -9.49 -6.46 7.89
CA TYR A 99 -10.34 -6.70 6.72
C TYR A 99 -11.25 -7.91 6.91
N HIS A 100 -10.81 -8.93 7.66
CA HIS A 100 -11.66 -10.06 8.01
C HIS A 100 -12.85 -9.62 8.87
N ALA A 101 -12.58 -8.88 9.94
CA ALA A 101 -13.62 -8.39 10.84
C ALA A 101 -14.65 -7.51 10.10
N ILE A 102 -14.18 -6.59 9.24
CA ILE A 102 -15.05 -5.76 8.41
C ILE A 102 -15.86 -6.61 7.42
N ALA A 103 -15.23 -7.57 6.75
CA ALA A 103 -15.92 -8.43 5.79
C ALA A 103 -17.00 -9.31 6.46
N GLU A 104 -16.73 -9.81 7.66
CA GLU A 104 -17.71 -10.57 8.45
C GLU A 104 -18.90 -9.68 8.84
N ALA A 105 -18.64 -8.45 9.25
CA ALA A 105 -19.69 -7.49 9.61
C ALA A 105 -20.53 -7.04 8.39
N GLU A 106 -19.92 -6.87 7.21
CA GLU A 106 -20.64 -6.58 5.96
C GLU A 106 -21.34 -7.83 5.36
N GLY A 107 -21.09 -9.02 5.92
CA GLY A 107 -21.60 -10.29 5.37
C GLY A 107 -20.97 -10.67 4.02
N ILE A 108 -19.75 -10.20 3.74
CA ILE A 108 -19.04 -10.44 2.49
C ILE A 108 -18.31 -11.79 2.56
N PRO A 109 -18.66 -12.77 1.71
CA PRO A 109 -17.98 -14.05 1.70
C PRO A 109 -16.58 -13.91 1.08
N LEU A 110 -15.53 -13.96 1.92
CA LEU A 110 -14.13 -13.90 1.49
C LEU A 110 -13.72 -15.05 0.54
N SER A 111 -14.50 -16.13 0.50
CA SER A 111 -14.38 -17.22 -0.48
C SER A 111 -14.59 -16.74 -1.94
N ARG A 112 -15.36 -15.66 -2.15
CA ARG A 112 -15.59 -15.09 -3.49
C ARG A 112 -14.61 -13.97 -3.86
N ALA A 113 -14.09 -13.25 -2.87
CA ALA A 113 -13.21 -12.10 -3.08
C ALA A 113 -11.82 -12.48 -3.64
N GLY A 114 -11.40 -13.74 -3.49
CA GLY A 114 -10.13 -14.27 -4.01
C GLY A 114 -10.25 -15.32 -5.12
N SER A 115 -11.44 -15.61 -5.65
CA SER A 115 -11.67 -16.73 -6.57
C SER A 115 -11.92 -16.29 -8.03
N ARG A 116 -11.04 -15.44 -8.56
CA ARG A 116 -10.68 -15.44 -9.98
C ARG A 116 -9.16 -15.63 -10.09
N ARG A 117 -8.76 -16.88 -10.33
CA ARG A 117 -7.40 -17.21 -10.78
C ARG A 117 -7.09 -16.46 -12.08
N SER A 118 -5.99 -15.74 -12.11
CA SER A 118 -5.10 -15.75 -13.27
C SER A 118 -3.76 -16.30 -12.79
N PRO A 119 -3.35 -17.50 -13.24
CA PRO A 119 -1.96 -17.90 -13.17
C PRO A 119 -1.16 -17.07 -14.18
N GLU A 120 0.15 -16.99 -13.96
CA GLU A 120 1.19 -16.46 -14.86
C GLU A 120 1.61 -14.98 -14.64
N ASN A 121 2.77 -14.88 -13.98
CA ASN A 121 3.88 -13.97 -14.29
C ASN A 121 3.65 -12.46 -14.08
N ASP A 122 3.96 -11.96 -12.89
CA ASP A 122 4.67 -10.68 -12.73
C ASP A 122 5.30 -10.61 -11.33
N ASP A 123 6.50 -11.18 -11.19
CA ASP A 123 7.63 -10.50 -10.52
C ASP A 123 8.92 -11.27 -10.85
N PRO A 124 9.73 -10.77 -11.79
CA PRO A 124 11.15 -10.96 -11.72
C PRO A 124 11.81 -9.61 -11.51
N GLY A 125 12.10 -9.30 -10.26
CA GLY A 125 13.39 -8.75 -9.88
C GLY A 125 13.63 -7.29 -10.24
N ASP A 126 13.80 -6.50 -9.19
CA ASP A 126 14.56 -5.26 -9.19
C ASP A 126 15.93 -5.47 -9.86
N GLY A 127 15.96 -5.20 -11.16
CA GLY A 127 17.11 -5.27 -12.04
C GLY A 127 17.31 -3.89 -12.63
N GLU A 128 17.89 -3.00 -11.83
CA GLU A 128 18.30 -1.68 -12.29
C GLU A 128 19.38 -1.85 -13.38
N SER A 129 18.95 -1.76 -14.64
CA SER A 129 19.80 -1.55 -15.79
C SER A 129 19.07 -0.61 -16.73
N ARG A 130 19.47 0.66 -16.67
CA ARG A 130 19.17 1.64 -17.71
C ARG A 130 20.48 2.31 -18.12
N ASP A 131 21.15 1.64 -19.06
CA ASP A 131 22.10 2.29 -19.92
C ASP A 131 21.38 3.21 -20.92
N SER A 132 21.97 4.40 -21.05
CA SER A 132 22.06 5.22 -22.27
C SER A 132 20.84 6.03 -22.75
N ARG A 133 20.97 7.35 -22.67
CA ARG A 133 20.94 8.27 -23.84
C ARG A 133 21.50 9.66 -23.49
N LEU A 134 22.59 9.99 -24.18
CA LEU A 134 22.92 11.27 -24.85
C LEU A 134 22.71 12.60 -24.09
N VAL A 135 23.82 13.29 -23.80
CA VAL A 135 24.23 14.55 -24.46
C VAL A 135 25.51 15.05 -23.79
N SER A 136 26.57 15.20 -24.58
CA SER A 136 27.45 16.39 -24.57
C SER A 136 28.64 16.12 -25.47
N GLY A 137 28.67 16.84 -26.59
CA GLY A 137 29.81 16.83 -27.49
C GLY A 137 31.00 17.59 -26.91
N PHE A 138 32.19 17.12 -27.23
CA PHE A 138 33.31 18.01 -27.46
C PHE A 138 34.31 17.31 -28.39
N LEU A 139 34.33 17.74 -29.65
CA LEU A 139 35.46 17.51 -30.52
C LEU A 139 36.67 18.26 -29.94
N ARG A 140 37.77 17.56 -29.70
CA ARG A 140 39.10 18.16 -29.84
C ARG A 140 40.03 17.20 -30.57
N ASN A 141 40.36 17.62 -31.78
CA ASN A 141 41.37 17.10 -32.70
C ASN A 141 42.79 17.48 -32.19
N PRO A 142 43.89 17.20 -32.92
CA PRO A 142 44.82 16.09 -32.72
C PRO A 142 46.28 16.58 -32.48
N PHE A 143 47.23 15.64 -32.40
CA PHE A 143 48.65 15.84 -32.71
C PHE A 143 49.47 16.82 -31.82
N ARG A 144 50.43 16.29 -31.03
CA ARG A 144 51.84 16.74 -30.95
C ARG A 144 52.56 16.25 -29.68
N GLN A 145 53.65 15.49 -29.88
CA GLN A 145 54.95 15.48 -29.18
C GLN A 145 55.69 14.23 -29.70
N GLU A 146 56.58 14.32 -30.70
CA GLU A 146 57.98 14.77 -30.63
C GLU A 146 58.77 14.20 -29.43
N GLY A 147 59.40 13.04 -29.68
CA GLY A 147 60.77 12.61 -29.34
C GLY A 147 61.46 13.00 -28.03
N SER A 148 62.09 12.00 -27.38
CA SER A 148 63.57 11.98 -27.27
C SER A 148 64.09 10.73 -26.54
N GLN A 149 65.11 10.16 -27.18
CA GLN A 149 66.31 9.48 -26.64
C GLN A 149 66.17 8.10 -26.00
#